data_AF-A0A821K2U1-F1
#
_entry.id   AF-A0A821K2U1-F1
#
_cell.length_a   1.000
_cell.length_b   1.000
_cell.length_c   1.000
_cell.angle_alpha   90.00
_cell.angle_beta   90.00
_cell.angle_gamma   90.00
#
_symmetry.space_group_name_H-M   'P 1'
#
loop_
_entity.id
_entity.type
_entity.pdbx_description
1 polymer ?
#
loop_
_entity_poly.entity_id
_entity_poly.type
_entity_poly.pdbx_seq_one_letter_code
_entity_poly.pdbx_strand_id
1 'polypeptide(L)'
;MIIAQEYPCIKEIPNYLTKYILESEQKKLIDEKMELPVGIALNRALRDNIFVLFACIVNRIPLFLCGKPGSSKSSAVQIVISNLKGKNSKDPYFQTLPELVAVSFQGSQKCTSESITKVFERAEKYTQVKSQSKLLP
;
A
#
# COMPACT_ATOMS: atom_id res chain seq x y z
N MET A 1 -4.82 -13.44 -2.89
CA MET A 1 -3.93 -14.46 -2.28
C MET A 1 -2.87 -14.81 -3.33
N ILE A 2 -1.81 -13.99 -3.45
CA ILE A 2 -0.71 -14.23 -4.41
C ILE A 2 0.61 -14.59 -3.70
N ILE A 3 0.73 -14.40 -2.38
CA ILE A 3 2.01 -14.60 -1.66
C ILE A 3 2.08 -15.95 -0.92
N ALA A 4 1.61 -17.05 -1.51
CA ALA A 4 1.66 -18.36 -0.84
C ALA A 4 2.31 -19.49 -1.64
N GLN A 5 2.68 -19.26 -2.91
CA GLN A 5 3.16 -20.35 -3.76
C GLN A 5 4.70 -20.50 -3.83
N GLU A 6 5.49 -19.55 -3.33
CA GLU A 6 6.96 -19.56 -3.52
C GLU A 6 7.83 -19.76 -2.26
N TYR A 7 7.25 -19.99 -1.06
CA TYR A 7 8.03 -20.16 0.17
C TYR A 7 7.68 -21.45 0.92
N PRO A 8 8.35 -22.58 0.64
CA PRO A 8 8.04 -23.87 1.26
C PRO A 8 8.17 -23.88 2.79
N CYS A 9 9.10 -23.10 3.37
CA CYS A 9 9.26 -23.04 4.84
C CYS A 9 8.07 -22.42 5.58
N ILE A 10 7.25 -21.59 4.91
CA ILE A 10 6.08 -20.96 5.55
C ILE A 10 4.97 -21.99 5.81
N LYS A 11 4.91 -23.07 5.02
CA LYS A 11 3.92 -24.13 5.20
C LYS A 11 4.17 -25.00 6.44
N GLU A 12 5.40 -24.99 6.96
CA GLU A 12 5.80 -25.77 8.15
C GLU A 12 5.60 -25.01 9.46
N ILE A 13 5.33 -23.69 9.39
CA ILE A 13 5.10 -22.87 10.57
C ILE A 13 3.69 -23.13 11.10
N PRO A 14 3.52 -23.42 12.41
CA PRO A 14 2.20 -23.56 13.00
C PRO A 14 1.34 -22.32 12.76
N ASN A 15 0.07 -22.52 12.38
CA ASN A 15 -0.86 -21.42 12.06
C ASN A 15 -0.96 -20.34 13.16
N TYR A 16 -0.85 -20.74 14.44
CA TYR A 16 -0.86 -19.78 15.55
C TYR A 16 0.35 -18.85 15.51
N LEU A 17 1.51 -19.35 15.11
CA LEU A 17 2.75 -18.59 15.04
C LEU A 17 2.74 -17.65 13.84
N THR A 18 2.24 -18.10 12.69
CA THR A 18 2.04 -17.23 11.51
C THR A 18 1.09 -16.08 11.83
N LYS A 19 -0.02 -16.36 12.52
CA LYS A 19 -0.97 -15.33 12.97
C LYS A 19 -0.33 -14.35 13.93
N TYR A 20 0.40 -14.85 14.93
CA TYR A 20 1.10 -14.03 15.91
C TYR A 20 2.12 -13.10 15.25
N ILE A 21 2.95 -13.63 14.35
CA ILE A 21 3.95 -12.86 13.60
C ILE A 21 3.26 -11.76 12.79
N LEU A 22 2.22 -12.12 12.01
CA LEU A 22 1.48 -11.14 11.20
C LEU A 22 0.89 -10.01 12.05
N GLU A 23 0.21 -10.35 13.16
CA GLU A 23 -0.39 -9.35 14.05
C GLU A 23 0.69 -8.47 14.70
N SER A 24 1.85 -9.05 15.06
CA SER A 24 2.97 -8.30 15.63
C SER A 24 3.58 -7.32 14.62
N GLU A 25 3.77 -7.73 13.37
CA GLU A 25 4.33 -6.87 12.32
C GLU A 25 3.32 -5.81 11.88
N GLN A 26 2.03 -6.15 11.81
CA GLN A 26 0.97 -5.17 11.59
C GLN A 26 0.93 -4.12 12.69
N LYS A 27 1.07 -4.51 13.97
CA LYS A 27 1.10 -3.57 15.09
C LYS A 27 2.30 -2.63 15.00
N LYS A 28 3.51 -3.17 14.80
CA LYS A 28 4.73 -2.36 14.64
C LYS A 28 4.66 -1.38 13.47
N LEU A 29 4.07 -1.79 12.35
CA LEU A 29 3.95 -0.93 11.18
C LEU A 29 2.83 0.11 11.34
N ILE A 30 1.64 -0.31 11.76
CA ILE A 30 0.43 0.51 11.69
C ILE A 30 0.25 1.31 12.97
N ASP A 31 0.34 0.68 14.14
CA ASP A 31 0.00 1.31 15.41
C ASP A 31 1.13 2.19 15.94
N GLU A 32 2.39 1.79 15.67
CA GLU A 32 3.56 2.50 16.20
C GLU A 32 4.12 3.55 15.22
N LYS A 33 3.89 3.41 13.91
CA LYS A 33 4.54 4.27 12.89
C LYS A 33 3.58 5.09 12.04
N MET A 34 2.40 4.56 11.71
CA MET A 34 1.47 5.28 10.83
C MET A 34 0.62 6.28 11.61
N GLU A 35 0.45 7.45 11.03
CA GLU A 35 -0.60 8.36 11.44
C GLU A 35 -1.94 7.92 10.89
N LEU A 36 -2.91 7.82 11.79
CA LEU A 36 -4.26 7.42 11.49
C LEU A 36 -5.20 8.61 11.66
N PRO A 37 -6.14 8.82 10.73
CA PRO A 37 -7.19 9.81 10.90
C PRO A 37 -7.98 9.59 12.18
N VAL A 38 -8.36 10.70 12.83
CA VAL A 38 -9.14 10.68 14.08
C VAL A 38 -10.47 9.95 13.85
N GLY A 39 -10.84 9.08 14.79
CA GLY A 39 -12.12 8.36 14.75
C GLY A 39 -12.13 7.12 13.87
N ILE A 40 -11.00 6.70 13.28
CA ILE A 40 -10.92 5.45 12.53
C ILE A 40 -10.78 4.25 13.48
N ALA A 41 -11.69 3.29 13.33
CA ALA A 41 -11.58 1.98 13.96
C ALA A 41 -10.65 1.06 13.15
N LEU A 42 -9.52 0.64 13.74
CA LEU A 42 -8.59 -0.32 13.16
C LEU A 42 -9.11 -1.76 13.26
N ASN A 43 -10.11 -2.08 12.44
CA ASN A 43 -10.57 -3.45 12.30
C ASN A 43 -9.55 -4.30 11.53
N ARG A 44 -9.69 -5.62 11.61
CA ARG A 44 -8.81 -6.58 10.93
C ARG A 44 -8.72 -6.35 9.42
N ALA A 45 -9.85 -6.06 8.75
CA ALA A 45 -9.86 -5.85 7.31
C ALA A 45 -9.05 -4.60 6.90
N LEU A 46 -9.14 -3.51 7.67
CA LEU A 46 -8.35 -2.30 7.44
C LEU A 46 -6.85 -2.58 7.64
N ARG A 47 -6.49 -3.28 8.73
CA ARG A 47 -5.09 -3.66 9.00
C ARG A 47 -4.50 -4.52 7.89
N ASP A 48 -5.23 -5.57 7.47
CA ASP A 48 -4.82 -6.47 6.40
C ASP A 48 -4.64 -5.71 5.07
N ASN A 49 -5.59 -4.82 4.72
CA ASN A 49 -5.50 -4.01 3.51
C ASN A 49 -4.30 -3.05 3.54
N ILE A 50 -4.06 -2.35 4.67
CA ILE A 50 -2.92 -1.44 4.82
C ILE A 50 -1.61 -2.22 4.68
N PHE A 51 -1.49 -3.34 5.39
CA PHE A 51 -0.26 -4.13 5.44
C PHE A 51 0.12 -4.69 4.07
N VAL A 52 -0.84 -5.30 3.35
CA VAL A 52 -0.57 -5.85 2.02
C VAL A 52 -0.31 -4.74 1.00
N LEU A 53 -1.02 -3.61 1.09
CA LEU A 53 -0.83 -2.47 0.19
C LEU A 53 0.56 -1.86 0.38
N PHE A 54 0.98 -1.64 1.63
CA PHE A 54 2.31 -1.17 1.96
C PHE A 54 3.41 -2.08 1.40
N ALA A 55 3.31 -3.38 1.69
CA ALA A 55 4.28 -4.37 1.23
C ALA A 55 4.37 -4.40 -0.31
N CYS A 56 3.22 -4.40 -1.01
CA CYS A 56 3.19 -4.41 -2.46
C CYS A 56 3.77 -3.12 -3.08
N ILE A 57 3.44 -1.95 -2.53
CA ILE A 57 3.95 -0.66 -3.05
C ILE A 57 5.46 -0.57 -2.90
N VAL A 58 6.00 -0.86 -1.72
CA VAL A 58 7.46 -0.79 -1.47
C VAL A 58 8.23 -1.74 -2.38
N ASN A 59 7.65 -2.90 -2.70
CA ASN A 59 8.26 -3.90 -3.58
C ASN A 59 7.87 -3.75 -5.07
N ARG A 60 7.06 -2.74 -5.45
CA ARG A 60 6.54 -2.54 -6.81
C ARG A 60 5.79 -3.76 -7.38
N ILE A 61 5.04 -4.46 -6.53
CA ILE A 61 4.21 -5.59 -6.91
C ILE A 61 2.79 -5.09 -7.21
N PRO A 62 2.25 -5.32 -8.42
CA PRO A 62 0.86 -4.97 -8.73
C PRO A 62 -0.12 -5.66 -7.79
N LEU A 63 -1.05 -4.90 -7.22
CA LEU A 63 -2.02 -5.38 -6.23
C LEU A 63 -3.45 -5.07 -6.67
N PHE A 64 -4.30 -6.09 -6.61
CA PHE A 64 -5.74 -5.95 -6.80
C PHE A 64 -6.47 -6.10 -5.47
N LEU A 65 -7.17 -5.03 -5.04
CA LEU A 65 -7.97 -5.02 -3.82
C LEU A 65 -9.47 -5.18 -4.16
N CYS A 66 -9.99 -6.40 -4.00
CA CYS A 66 -11.39 -6.73 -4.28
C CYS A 66 -12.21 -7.00 -3.00
N GLY A 67 -13.53 -6.83 -3.06
CA GLY A 67 -14.46 -7.18 -1.97
C GLY A 67 -15.63 -6.22 -1.84
N LYS A 68 -16.54 -6.49 -0.89
CA LYS A 68 -17.81 -5.76 -0.71
C LYS A 68 -17.59 -4.25 -0.48
N PRO A 69 -18.51 -3.38 -0.92
CA PRO A 69 -18.50 -1.97 -0.52
C PRO A 69 -18.41 -1.82 0.99
N GLY A 70 -17.70 -0.79 1.47
CA GLY A 70 -17.50 -0.54 2.90
C GLY A 70 -16.44 -1.42 3.60
N SER A 71 -15.76 -2.33 2.90
CA SER A 71 -14.69 -3.17 3.50
C SER A 71 -13.31 -2.49 3.56
N SER A 72 -13.30 -1.20 3.90
CA SER A 72 -12.10 -0.44 4.28
C SER A 72 -10.96 -0.37 3.25
N LYS A 73 -11.25 -0.57 1.95
CA LYS A 73 -10.22 -0.57 0.88
C LYS A 73 -9.71 0.83 0.58
N SER A 74 -10.62 1.75 0.23
CA SER A 74 -10.26 3.12 -0.10
C SER A 74 -9.62 3.83 1.09
N SER A 75 -10.09 3.56 2.32
CA SER A 75 -9.48 4.08 3.55
C SER A 75 -8.04 3.61 3.73
N ALA A 76 -7.76 2.32 3.46
CA ALA A 76 -6.39 1.80 3.51
C ALA A 76 -5.48 2.52 2.50
N VAL A 77 -5.95 2.72 1.27
CA VAL A 77 -5.21 3.46 0.23
C VAL A 77 -4.89 4.88 0.68
N GLN A 78 -5.87 5.60 1.25
CA GLN A 78 -5.63 6.97 1.73
C GLN A 78 -4.62 7.02 2.88
N ILE A 79 -4.69 6.09 3.84
CA ILE A 79 -3.74 6.02 4.96
C ILE A 79 -2.32 5.76 4.47
N VAL A 80 -2.14 4.85 3.52
CA VAL A 80 -0.81 4.56 2.97
C VAL A 80 -0.26 5.79 2.23
N ILE A 81 -1.06 6.43 1.37
CA ILE A 81 -0.65 7.66 0.66
C ILE A 81 -0.30 8.79 1.65
N SER A 82 -1.07 8.96 2.74
CA SER A 82 -0.81 10.05 3.70
C SER A 82 0.46 9.85 4.52
N ASN A 83 0.94 8.61 4.65
CA ASN A 83 2.12 8.26 5.45
C ASN A 83 3.41 8.13 4.62
N LEU A 84 3.34 7.75 3.34
CA LEU A 84 4.51 7.58 2.48
C LEU A 84 4.83 8.88 1.72
N LYS A 85 5.32 9.89 2.44
CA LYS A 85 5.68 11.21 1.90
C LYS A 85 7.20 11.39 1.69
N GLY A 86 7.94 10.28 1.69
CA GLY A 86 9.41 10.29 1.65
C GLY A 86 9.97 11.15 2.77
N LYS A 87 10.92 12.04 2.49
CA LYS A 87 11.53 12.96 3.48
C LYS A 87 10.53 13.80 4.27
N ASN A 88 9.33 14.02 3.74
CA ASN A 88 8.26 14.79 4.41
C ASN A 88 7.34 13.91 5.28
N SER A 89 7.63 12.62 5.42
CA SER A 89 6.91 11.73 6.33
C SER A 89 7.24 12.09 7.78
N LYS A 90 6.30 11.86 8.69
CA LYS A 90 6.52 12.17 10.10
C LYS A 90 7.35 11.13 10.83
N ASP A 91 7.08 9.84 10.58
CA ASP A 91 7.88 8.77 11.16
C ASP A 91 9.24 8.63 10.43
N PRO A 92 10.37 8.54 11.15
CA PRO A 92 11.69 8.40 10.55
C PRO A 92 11.84 7.20 9.60
N TYR A 93 11.14 6.10 9.84
CA TYR A 93 11.17 4.94 8.95
C TYR A 93 10.63 5.29 7.55
N PHE A 94 9.49 5.98 7.47
CA PHE A 94 8.91 6.38 6.19
C PHE A 94 9.73 7.47 5.49
N GLN A 95 10.56 8.22 6.21
CA GLN A 95 11.52 9.15 5.61
C GLN A 95 12.64 8.46 4.82
N THR A 96 12.96 7.21 5.18
CA THR A 96 13.94 6.39 4.44
C THR A 96 13.36 5.80 3.15
N LEU A 97 12.04 5.75 3.04
CA LEU A 97 11.34 5.19 1.89
C LEU A 97 11.11 6.27 0.82
N PRO A 98 10.88 5.85 -0.44
CA PRO A 98 10.45 6.77 -1.49
C PRO A 98 9.13 7.44 -1.15
N GLU A 99 8.94 8.67 -1.65
CA GLU A 99 7.63 9.32 -1.63
C GLU A 99 6.69 8.64 -2.62
N LEU A 100 5.45 8.39 -2.19
CA LEU A 100 4.39 7.81 -2.99
C LEU A 100 3.52 8.93 -3.57
N VAL A 101 3.43 9.01 -4.89
CA VAL A 101 2.57 9.97 -5.59
C VAL A 101 1.48 9.23 -6.33
N ALA A 102 0.27 9.24 -5.77
CA ALA A 102 -0.85 8.53 -6.36
C ALA A 102 -1.38 9.22 -7.61
N VAL A 103 -1.39 8.50 -8.74
CA VAL A 103 -2.12 8.89 -9.95
C VAL A 103 -3.38 8.02 -10.04
N SER A 104 -4.53 8.62 -9.73
CA SER A 104 -5.80 7.91 -9.74
C SER A 104 -6.44 7.88 -11.13
N PHE A 105 -7.00 6.73 -11.49
CA PHE A 105 -7.86 6.56 -12.64
C PHE A 105 -9.15 5.85 -12.24
N GLN A 106 -10.30 6.41 -12.62
CA GLN A 106 -11.60 5.79 -12.40
C GLN A 106 -12.17 5.33 -13.75
N GLY A 107 -12.29 4.02 -13.90
CA GLY A 107 -12.84 3.41 -15.10
C GLY A 107 -14.34 3.73 -15.29
N SER A 108 -14.77 3.75 -16.55
CA SER A 108 -16.17 3.83 -16.98
C SER A 108 -16.38 2.87 -18.17
N GLN A 109 -17.63 2.64 -18.57
CA GLN A 109 -17.93 1.80 -19.73
C GLN A 109 -17.33 2.32 -21.06
N LYS A 110 -16.95 3.60 -21.13
CA LYS A 110 -16.36 4.24 -22.30
C LYS A 110 -14.83 4.28 -22.26
N CYS A 111 -14.20 3.63 -21.29
CA CYS A 111 -12.74 3.64 -21.19
C CYS A 111 -12.08 2.96 -22.37
N THR A 112 -11.07 3.61 -22.94
CA THR A 112 -10.29 3.10 -24.06
C THR A 112 -8.86 2.77 -23.61
N SER A 113 -8.14 1.98 -24.40
CA SER A 113 -6.75 1.63 -24.08
C SER A 113 -5.86 2.88 -24.00
N GLU A 114 -6.10 3.86 -24.86
CA GLU A 114 -5.37 5.14 -24.90
C GLU A 114 -5.58 5.95 -23.62
N SER A 115 -6.76 5.85 -23.00
CA SER A 115 -7.03 6.51 -21.72
C SER A 115 -6.17 5.95 -20.59
N ILE A 116 -5.89 4.65 -20.60
CA ILE A 116 -5.01 3.99 -19.63
C ILE A 116 -3.55 4.37 -19.90
N THR A 117 -3.10 4.33 -21.16
CA THR A 117 -1.74 4.74 -21.54
C THR A 117 -1.43 6.17 -21.06
N LYS A 118 -2.36 7.11 -21.25
CA LYS A 118 -2.21 8.49 -20.77
C LYS A 118 -2.04 8.62 -19.25
N VAL A 119 -2.62 7.70 -18.47
CA VAL A 119 -2.45 7.67 -17.01
C VAL A 119 -1.03 7.26 -16.65
N PHE A 120 -0.49 6.24 -17.32
CA PHE A 120 0.90 5.81 -17.12
C PHE A 120 1.90 6.90 -17.55
N GLU A 121 1.70 7.52 -18.71
CA GLU A 121 2.53 8.65 -19.16
C GLU A 121 2.51 9.80 -18.14
N ARG A 122 1.35 10.06 -17.50
CA ARG A 122 1.24 11.05 -16.44
C ARG A 122 2.03 10.64 -15.20
N ALA A 123 1.98 9.37 -14.80
CA ALA A 123 2.75 8.85 -13.66
C ALA A 123 4.26 8.95 -13.90
N GLU A 124 4.73 8.64 -15.12
CA GLU A 124 6.14 8.77 -15.51
C GLU A 124 6.66 10.21 -15.39
N LYS A 125 5.85 11.20 -15.79
CA LYS A 125 6.21 12.63 -15.67
C LYS A 125 6.50 13.03 -14.22
N TYR A 126 5.75 12.52 -13.24
CA TYR A 126 6.03 12.79 -11.82
C TYR A 126 7.37 12.21 -11.38
N THR A 127 7.81 11.10 -11.97
CA THR A 127 9.12 10.48 -11.68
C THR A 127 10.27 11.29 -12.27
N GLN A 128 10.09 11.86 -13.47
CA GLN A 128 11.13 12.61 -14.20
C GLN A 128 11.41 14.00 -13.61
N VAL A 129 10.39 14.70 -13.10
CA VAL A 129 10.54 16.07 -12.54
C VAL A 129 11.34 16.09 -11.22
N LYS A 130 11.44 14.95 -10.52
CA LYS A 130 12.00 14.86 -9.16
C LYS A 130 13.33 14.08 -9.10
N SER A 131 14.20 14.26 -10.09
CA SER A 131 15.49 13.56 -10.28
C SER A 131 16.55 13.69 -9.17
N GLN A 132 16.18 14.13 -7.96
CA GLN A 132 17.00 14.09 -6.74
C GLN A 132 16.37 13.31 -5.55
N SER A 133 15.19 12.72 -5.70
CA SER A 133 14.55 11.90 -4.66
C SER A 133 13.86 10.67 -5.26
N LYS A 134 14.22 9.47 -4.81
CA LYS A 134 13.59 8.21 -5.23
C LYS A 134 12.07 8.29 -4.98
N LEU A 135 11.26 8.09 -6.03
CA LEU A 135 9.80 8.02 -5.97
C LEU A 135 9.31 6.58 -6.20
N LEU A 136 8.15 6.26 -5.62
CA LEU A 136 7.37 5.08 -5.99
C LEU A 136 6.13 5.58 -6.77
N PRO A 137 5.99 5.22 -8.05
CA PRO A 137 4.76 5.46 -8.81
C PRO A 137 3.60 4.59 -8.30
#